data_AF-A0A7V5WP11-F1
#
_entry.id   AF-A0A7V5WP11-F1
#
_cell.length_a   1.000
_cell.length_b   1.000
_cell.length_c   1.000
_cell.angle_alpha   90.00
_cell.angle_beta   90.00
_cell.angle_gamma   90.00
#
_symmetry.space_group_name_H-M   'P 1'
#
loop_
_entity.id
_entity.type
_entity.pdbx_description
1 polymer ?
#
loop_
_entity_poly.entity_id
_entity_poly.type
_entity_poly.pdbx_seq_one_letter_code
_entity_poly.pdbx_strand_id
1 'polypeptide(L)'
;MRYQKSGFSLLELLIILGVTAILIGLAGFAFAKERQKGELVRISQTFGQNIRLARAQALAKSNNMRIQIDNHNQYSIEEWNSTNNTWRRIKRVKLNGKGRFDSDSVNLGITFDSRGYAEFSPQNIP
;
A
#
# COMPACT_ATOMS: atom_id res chain seq x y z
N MET A 1 25.70 59.46 11.57
CA MET A 1 25.12 58.13 11.85
C MET A 1 25.99 57.07 11.20
N ARG A 2 26.78 56.32 11.96
CA ARG A 2 27.66 55.25 11.44
C ARG A 2 26.95 53.91 11.65
N TYR A 3 26.57 53.26 10.56
CA TYR A 3 26.12 51.86 10.59
C TYR A 3 27.33 50.98 10.91
N GLN A 4 27.40 50.43 12.12
CA GLN A 4 28.29 49.31 12.39
C GLN A 4 27.78 48.12 11.58
N LYS A 5 28.56 47.68 10.58
CA LYS A 5 28.34 46.37 9.96
C LYS A 5 28.70 45.31 10.99
N SER A 6 27.71 44.86 11.75
CA SER A 6 27.83 43.69 12.62
C SER A 6 28.00 42.47 11.71
N GLY A 7 29.23 41.94 11.67
CA GLY A 7 29.54 40.67 11.01
C GLY A 7 29.31 39.51 11.98
N PHE A 8 28.91 38.36 11.46
CA PHE A 8 28.80 37.13 12.25
C PHE A 8 30.16 36.73 12.81
N SER A 9 30.23 36.43 14.11
CA SER A 9 31.41 35.82 14.71
C SER A 9 31.64 34.42 14.13
N LEU A 10 32.90 34.02 13.95
CA LEU A 10 33.26 32.67 13.51
C LEU A 10 32.70 31.61 14.47
N LEU A 11 32.66 31.93 15.77
CA LEU A 11 32.10 31.06 16.80
C LEU A 11 30.56 30.97 16.70
N GLU A 12 29.87 32.07 16.41
CA GLU A 12 28.41 32.05 16.19
C GLU A 12 28.03 31.21 14.97
N LEU A 13 28.79 31.33 13.87
CA LEU A 13 28.57 30.52 12.68
C LEU A 13 28.72 29.02 13.01
N LEU A 14 29.72 28.66 13.80
CA LEU A 14 29.99 27.28 14.20
C LEU A 14 28.87 26.72 15.09
N ILE A 15 28.34 27.54 16.02
CA ILE A 15 27.19 27.17 16.84
C ILE A 15 25.94 26.97 15.97
N ILE A 16 25.66 27.88 15.03
CA ILE A 16 24.49 27.75 14.14
C ILE A 16 24.58 26.49 13.30
N LEU A 17 25.74 26.19 12.71
CA LEU A 17 25.94 24.96 11.94
C LEU A 17 25.77 23.71 12.82
N GLY A 18 26.30 23.73 14.05
CA GLY A 18 26.13 22.64 15.01
C GLY A 18 24.66 22.40 15.35
N VAL A 19 23.92 23.44 15.72
CA VAL A 19 22.49 23.36 16.04
C VAL A 19 21.69 22.91 14.80
N THR A 20 22.00 23.43 13.62
CA THR A 20 21.32 23.06 12.37
C THR A 20 21.55 21.59 12.02
N ALA A 21 22.77 21.08 12.16
CA ALA A 21 23.09 19.67 11.92
C ALA A 21 22.30 18.74 12.85
N ILE A 22 22.19 19.11 14.13
CA ILE A 22 21.39 18.37 15.11
C ILE A 22 19.92 18.37 14.71
N LEU A 23 19.37 19.53 14.32
CA LEU A 23 17.97 19.65 13.90
C LEU A 23 17.66 18.83 12.64
N ILE A 24 18.55 18.85 11.64
CA ILE A 24 18.40 18.05 10.41
C ILE A 24 18.44 16.55 10.74
N GLY A 25 19.35 16.14 11.63
CA GLY A 25 19.43 14.75 12.09
C GLY A 25 18.10 14.28 12.71
N LEU A 26 17.57 15.05 13.66
CA LEU A 26 16.29 14.76 14.31
C LEU A 26 15.10 14.76 13.33
N ALA A 27 15.05 15.75 12.43
CA ALA A 27 14.02 15.83 11.41
C ALA A 27 14.04 14.60 10.49
N GLY A 28 15.22 14.15 10.07
CA GLY A 28 15.37 12.95 9.24
C GLY A 28 14.71 11.71 9.84
N PHE A 29 14.92 11.47 11.14
CA PHE A 29 14.28 10.35 11.85
C PHE A 29 12.75 10.48 11.92
N ALA A 30 12.25 11.69 12.18
CA ALA A 30 10.81 11.94 12.23
C ALA A 30 10.13 11.70 10.87
N PHE A 31 10.72 12.21 9.79
CA PHE A 31 10.19 12.02 8.42
C PHE A 31 10.24 10.57 7.96
N ALA A 32 11.24 9.79 8.36
CA ALA A 32 11.34 8.38 8.00
C ALA A 32 10.17 7.55 8.54
N LYS A 33 9.70 7.85 9.77
CA LYS A 33 8.55 7.18 10.38
C LYS A 33 7.24 7.53 9.69
N GLU A 34 7.07 8.79 9.29
CA GLU A 34 5.82 9.26 8.69
C GLU A 34 5.64 8.75 7.26
N ARG A 35 6.73 8.60 6.50
CA ARG A 35 6.69 7.98 5.16
C ARG A 35 6.12 6.56 5.18
N GLN A 36 6.49 5.75 6.18
CA GLN A 36 6.00 4.36 6.30
C GLN A 36 4.48 4.31 6.53
N LYS A 37 3.95 5.22 7.36
CA LYS A 37 2.50 5.31 7.60
C LYS A 37 1.75 5.75 6.35
N GLY A 38 2.25 6.78 5.66
CA GLY A 38 1.61 7.29 4.44
C GLY A 38 1.54 6.23 3.34
N GLU A 39 2.59 5.42 3.20
CA GLU A 39 2.61 4.28 2.27
C GLU A 39 1.55 3.23 2.64
N LEU A 40 1.45 2.85 3.93
CA LEU A 40 0.47 1.87 4.37
C LEU A 40 -0.97 2.36 4.14
N VAL A 41 -1.26 3.63 4.44
CA VAL A 41 -2.58 4.25 4.18
C VAL A 41 -2.92 4.18 2.69
N ARG A 42 -1.97 4.54 1.82
CA ARG A 42 -2.15 4.47 0.36
C ARG A 42 -2.41 3.05 -0.11
N ILE A 43 -1.69 2.07 0.43
CA ILE A 43 -1.89 0.65 0.13
C ILE A 43 -3.31 0.22 0.52
N SER A 44 -3.75 0.53 1.74
CA SER A 44 -5.10 0.19 2.22
C SER A 44 -6.19 0.84 1.38
N GLN A 45 -6.04 2.11 1.02
CA GLN A 45 -6.97 2.82 0.14
C GLN A 45 -7.05 2.17 -1.24
N THR A 46 -5.89 1.87 -1.85
CA THR A 46 -5.80 1.24 -3.17
C THR A 46 -6.41 -0.17 -3.14
N PHE A 47 -6.14 -0.93 -2.08
CA PHE A 47 -6.71 -2.25 -1.90
C PHE A 47 -8.24 -2.20 -1.76
N GLY A 48 -8.76 -1.30 -0.93
CA GLY A 48 -10.20 -1.08 -0.79
C GLY A 48 -10.87 -0.63 -2.09
N GLN A 49 -10.21 0.21 -2.89
CA GLN A 49 -10.69 0.58 -4.24
C GLN A 49 -10.75 -0.63 -5.17
N ASN A 50 -9.73 -1.50 -5.14
CA ASN A 50 -9.70 -2.71 -5.97
C ASN A 50 -10.76 -3.73 -5.55
N ILE A 51 -11.08 -3.85 -4.25
CA ILE A 51 -12.22 -4.65 -3.76
C ILE A 51 -13.53 -4.15 -4.37
N ARG A 52 -13.80 -2.84 -4.29
CA ARG A 52 -15.01 -2.24 -4.86
C ARG A 52 -15.07 -2.42 -6.37
N LEU A 53 -13.93 -2.26 -7.04
CA LEU A 53 -13.81 -2.46 -8.48
C LEU A 53 -14.08 -3.91 -8.88
N ALA A 54 -13.52 -4.89 -8.17
CA ALA A 54 -13.76 -6.31 -8.43
C ALA A 54 -15.24 -6.66 -8.27
N ARG A 55 -15.89 -6.15 -7.22
CA ARG A 55 -17.34 -6.29 -7.03
C ARG A 55 -18.14 -5.66 -8.18
N ALA A 56 -17.80 -4.44 -8.58
CA ALA A 56 -18.47 -3.76 -9.69
C ALA A 56 -18.28 -4.51 -11.02
N GLN A 57 -17.10 -5.08 -11.26
CA GLN A 57 -16.84 -5.92 -12.44
C GLN A 57 -17.62 -7.23 -12.40
N ALA A 58 -17.78 -7.84 -11.22
CA ALA A 58 -18.56 -9.07 -11.07
C ALA A 58 -20.04 -8.84 -11.45
N LEU A 59 -20.60 -7.73 -10.97
CA LEU A 59 -21.95 -7.28 -11.32
C LEU A 59 -22.08 -6.94 -12.81
N ALA A 60 -21.17 -6.12 -13.34
CA ALA A 60 -21.26 -5.64 -14.72
C ALA A 60 -21.11 -6.75 -15.76
N LYS A 61 -20.27 -7.75 -15.48
CA LYS A 61 -20.04 -8.89 -16.38
C LYS A 61 -20.95 -10.08 -16.08
N SER A 62 -21.75 -10.02 -15.01
CA SER A 62 -22.51 -11.15 -14.48
C SER A 62 -21.64 -12.41 -14.32
N ASN A 63 -20.40 -12.23 -13.87
CA ASN A 63 -19.40 -13.30 -13.77
C ASN A 63 -18.62 -13.19 -12.47
N ASN A 64 -18.14 -14.32 -11.94
CA ASN A 64 -17.47 -14.33 -10.65
C ASN A 64 -16.07 -13.70 -10.75
N MET A 65 -15.75 -12.84 -9.80
CA MET A 65 -14.45 -12.17 -9.69
C MET A 65 -13.85 -12.50 -8.33
N ARG A 66 -12.57 -12.84 -8.26
CA ARG A 66 -11.89 -13.03 -6.98
C ARG A 66 -10.68 -12.14 -6.84
N ILE A 67 -10.38 -11.77 -5.60
CA ILE A 67 -9.12 -11.18 -5.20
C ILE A 67 -8.39 -12.23 -4.36
N GLN A 68 -7.25 -12.72 -4.85
CA GLN A 68 -6.45 -13.73 -4.17
C GLN A 68 -5.14 -13.12 -3.69
N ILE A 69 -4.80 -13.35 -2.43
CA ILE A 69 -3.48 -13.00 -1.90
C ILE A 69 -2.53 -14.11 -2.32
N ASP A 70 -1.70 -13.83 -3.33
CA ASP A 70 -0.75 -14.79 -3.89
C ASP A 70 0.45 -15.00 -2.94
N ASN A 71 0.93 -13.91 -2.34
CA ASN A 71 2.07 -13.88 -1.42
C ASN A 71 1.92 -12.69 -0.45
N HIS A 72 2.77 -12.62 0.57
CA HIS A 72 2.77 -11.55 1.57
C HIS A 72 2.84 -10.14 0.98
N ASN A 73 3.39 -9.96 -0.23
CA ASN A 73 3.56 -8.65 -0.85
C ASN A 73 2.80 -8.48 -2.17
N GLN A 74 1.88 -9.39 -2.49
CA GLN A 74 1.20 -9.41 -3.78
C GLN A 74 -0.20 -10.01 -3.69
N TYR A 75 -1.13 -9.40 -4.40
CA TYR A 75 -2.44 -9.99 -4.68
C TYR A 75 -2.76 -9.95 -6.17
N SER A 76 -3.65 -10.83 -6.59
CA SER A 76 -4.17 -10.93 -7.94
C SER A 76 -5.68 -10.69 -7.94
N ILE A 77 -6.18 -10.13 -9.04
CA ILE A 77 -7.60 -10.05 -9.35
C ILE A 77 -7.83 -10.99 -10.52
N GLU A 78 -8.73 -11.94 -10.32
CA GLU A 78 -8.96 -13.03 -11.24
C GLU A 78 -10.46 -13.13 -11.54
N GLU A 79 -10.78 -13.62 -12.74
CA GLU A 79 -12.13 -13.77 -13.25
C GLU A 79 -12.36 -15.23 -13.57
N TRP A 80 -13.56 -15.71 -13.26
CA TRP A 80 -13.93 -17.07 -13.56
C TRP A 80 -14.08 -17.27 -15.06
N ASN A 81 -13.33 -18.22 -15.63
CA ASN A 81 -13.49 -18.63 -17.01
C ASN A 81 -14.34 -19.90 -17.06
N SER A 82 -15.62 -19.74 -17.44
CA SER A 82 -16.58 -20.85 -17.53
C SER A 82 -16.20 -21.88 -18.60
N THR A 83 -15.43 -21.51 -19.62
CA THR A 83 -15.02 -22.42 -20.70
C THR A 83 -13.97 -23.43 -20.22
N ASN A 84 -13.02 -22.98 -19.40
CA ASN A 84 -11.89 -23.79 -18.96
C ASN A 84 -12.01 -24.20 -17.48
N ASN A 85 -13.14 -23.91 -16.83
CA ASN A 85 -13.39 -24.14 -15.41
C ASN A 85 -12.23 -23.66 -14.51
N THR A 86 -11.62 -22.52 -14.86
CA THR A 86 -10.39 -22.02 -14.24
C THR A 86 -10.46 -20.53 -14.00
N TRP A 87 -9.72 -20.07 -13.00
CA TRP A 87 -9.56 -18.65 -12.72
C TRP A 87 -8.53 -18.03 -13.66
N ARG A 88 -8.96 -17.03 -14.42
CA ARG A 88 -8.09 -16.26 -15.30
C ARG A 88 -7.65 -14.99 -14.59
N ARG A 89 -6.35 -14.84 -14.38
CA ARG A 89 -5.77 -13.63 -13.79
C ARG A 89 -5.90 -12.45 -14.75
N ILE A 90 -6.59 -11.40 -14.31
CA ILE A 90 -6.76 -10.14 -15.06
C ILE A 90 -5.68 -9.15 -14.64
N LYS A 91 -5.42 -9.06 -13.34
CA LYS A 91 -4.51 -8.07 -12.78
C LYS A 91 -3.68 -8.67 -11.67
N ARG A 92 -2.43 -8.21 -11.57
CA ARG A 92 -1.53 -8.50 -10.47
C ARG A 92 -1.08 -7.18 -9.88
N VAL A 93 -1.15 -7.06 -8.56
CA VAL A 93 -0.74 -5.86 -7.84
C VAL A 93 0.31 -6.25 -6.80
N LYS A 94 1.50 -5.68 -6.95
CA LYS A 94 2.55 -5.75 -5.95
C LYS A 94 2.37 -4.59 -4.97
N LEU A 95 2.44 -4.88 -3.69
CA LEU A 95 2.58 -3.88 -2.66
C LEU A 95 4.02 -3.36 -2.73
N ASN A 96 4.18 -2.07 -3.01
CA ASN A 96 5.50 -1.45 -2.99
C ASN A 96 5.85 -1.03 -1.55
N GLY A 97 7.14 -1.06 -1.24
CA GLY A 97 7.67 -0.64 0.06
C GLY A 97 7.50 -1.66 1.19
N LYS A 98 7.14 -1.19 2.39
CA LYS A 98 7.14 -2.02 3.62
C LYS A 98 5.79 -2.67 3.97
N GLY A 99 4.73 -2.41 3.20
CA GLY A 99 3.41 -2.98 3.49
C GLY A 99 3.33 -4.44 3.08
N ARG A 100 3.01 -5.34 4.02
CA ARG A 100 2.80 -6.78 3.77
C ARG A 100 1.44 -7.23 4.30
N PHE A 101 0.82 -8.18 3.61
CA PHE A 101 -0.25 -8.98 4.18
C PHE A 101 0.37 -9.95 5.20
N ASP A 102 -0.12 -9.87 6.43
CA ASP A 102 0.20 -10.81 7.49
C ASP A 102 -0.96 -11.81 7.54
N SER A 103 -0.72 -13.06 7.15
CA SER A 103 -1.75 -14.09 7.08
C SER A 103 -1.13 -15.44 7.44
N ASP A 104 -1.70 -16.10 8.44
CA ASP A 104 -1.36 -17.48 8.83
C ASP A 104 -1.94 -18.51 7.85
N SER A 105 -2.85 -18.09 6.97
CA SER A 105 -3.49 -18.94 5.96
C SER A 105 -2.91 -18.66 4.57
N VAL A 106 -2.46 -19.73 3.90
CA VAL A 106 -2.07 -19.71 2.49
C VAL A 106 -3.35 -19.65 1.63
N ASN A 107 -3.35 -18.85 0.56
CA ASN A 107 -4.50 -18.67 -0.35
C ASN A 107 -5.74 -18.03 0.29
N LEU A 108 -5.55 -16.96 1.05
CA LEU A 108 -6.65 -16.12 1.49
C LEU A 108 -7.20 -15.32 0.29
N GLY A 109 -8.50 -15.38 0.07
CA GLY A 109 -9.13 -14.66 -1.03
C GLY A 109 -10.57 -14.24 -0.75
N ILE A 110 -11.00 -13.21 -1.46
CA ILE A 110 -12.37 -12.70 -1.46
C ILE A 110 -12.95 -12.97 -2.85
N THR A 111 -14.01 -13.76 -2.93
CA THR A 111 -14.73 -14.02 -4.17
C THR A 111 -16.02 -13.22 -4.18
N PHE A 112 -16.32 -12.57 -5.31
CA PHE A 112 -17.55 -11.87 -5.59
C PHE A 112 -18.35 -12.66 -6.60
N ASP A 113 -19.60 -12.98 -6.26
CA ASP A 113 -20.55 -13.58 -7.21
C ASP A 113 -21.11 -12.53 -8.18
N SER A 114 -21.84 -12.99 -9.20
CA SER A 114 -22.51 -12.13 -10.19
C SER A 114 -23.60 -11.21 -9.61
N ARG A 115 -23.97 -11.41 -8.34
CA ARG A 115 -24.92 -10.58 -7.57
C ARG A 115 -24.19 -9.62 -6.63
N GLY A 116 -22.85 -9.65 -6.63
CA GLY A 116 -22.00 -8.77 -5.84
C GLY A 116 -21.95 -9.12 -4.35
N TYR A 117 -22.35 -10.34 -3.96
CA TYR A 117 -22.08 -10.86 -2.61
C TYR A 117 -20.63 -11.30 -2.49
N ALA A 118 -20.04 -11.05 -1.32
CA ALA A 118 -18.67 -11.44 -1.02
C ALA A 118 -18.66 -12.76 -0.24
N GLU A 119 -17.86 -13.70 -0.70
CA GLU A 119 -17.53 -14.93 0.00
C GLU A 119 -16.04 -14.91 0.37
N PHE A 120 -15.77 -15.11 1.65
CA PHE A 120 -14.42 -15.20 2.19
C PHE A 120 -14.07 -16.67 2.33
N SER A 121 -13.20 -17.18 1.47
CA SER A 121 -12.77 -18.57 1.53
C SER A 121 -11.27 -18.62 1.80
N PRO A 122 -10.81 -19.35 2.83
CA PRO A 122 -9.57 -20.10 2.64
C PRO A 122 -9.89 -21.11 1.53
N GLN A 123 -9.18 -21.07 0.40
CA GLN A 123 -9.44 -22.06 -0.64
C GLN A 123 -8.93 -23.44 -0.17
N ASN A 124 -9.78 -24.22 0.50
CA ASN A 124 -9.72 -25.67 0.38
C ASN A 124 -10.30 -26.02 -0.99
N ILE A 125 -9.44 -25.96 -2.01
CA ILE A 125 -9.70 -26.69 -3.25
C ILE A 125 -9.42 -28.16 -2.90
N PRO A 126 -10.32 -29.11 -3.18
CA PRO A 126 -10.00 -30.54 -3.08
C PRO A 126 -8.81 -30.90 -3.99
#